data_AF-A0A377M1X5-F1
#
_entry.id   AF-A0A377M1X5-F1
#
_cell.length_a   1.000
_cell.length_b   1.000
_cell.length_c   1.000
_cell.angle_alpha   90.00
_cell.angle_beta   90.00
_cell.angle_gamma   90.00
#
_symmetry.space_group_name_H-M   'P 1'
#
loop_
_entity.id
_entity.type
_entity.pdbx_description
1 polymer ?
#
loop_
_entity_poly.entity_id
_entity_poly.type
_entity_poly.pdbx_seq_one_letter_code
_entity_poly.pdbx_strand_id
1 'polypeptide(L)' 'MVCPVLTTTEFKLLTYLVRNPRKVCSREELLNACLPEGDTLDRTVDSHMSKLRKKLELAGLHGCARKH' A
#
# COMPACT_ATOMS: atom_id res chain seq x y z
N MET A 1 14.50 -15.87 -4.27
CA MET A 1 13.58 -14.71 -4.33
C MET A 1 12.25 -15.17 -3.77
N VAL A 2 11.77 -14.58 -2.68
CA VAL A 2 10.48 -14.97 -2.07
C VAL A 2 9.40 -14.06 -2.63
N CYS A 3 8.32 -14.62 -3.16
CA CYS A 3 7.14 -13.85 -3.57
C CYS A 3 6.22 -13.71 -2.36
N PRO A 4 6.11 -12.52 -1.73
CA PRO A 4 5.30 -12.35 -0.53
C PRO A 4 3.81 -12.48 -0.87
N VAL A 5 3.07 -13.25 -0.07
CA VAL A 5 1.61 -13.30 -0.18
C VAL A 5 1.02 -11.99 0.34
N LEU A 6 0.34 -11.26 -0.53
CA LEU A 6 -0.37 -10.01 -0.18
C LEU A 6 -1.81 -10.33 0.22
N THR A 7 -2.35 -9.57 1.18
CA THR A 7 -3.80 -9.57 1.40
C THR A 7 -4.50 -8.84 0.26
N THR A 8 -5.81 -9.02 0.12
CA THR A 8 -6.63 -8.30 -0.88
C THR A 8 -6.43 -6.79 -0.79
N THR A 9 -6.39 -6.23 0.42
CA THR A 9 -6.17 -4.80 0.64
C THR A 9 -4.78 -4.35 0.22
N GLU A 10 -3.74 -5.10 0.61
CA GLU A 10 -2.36 -4.79 0.23
C GLU A 10 -2.16 -4.84 -1.29
N PHE A 11 -2.80 -5.80 -1.96
CA PHE A 11 -2.77 -5.91 -3.41
C PHE A 11 -3.49 -4.74 -4.09
N LYS A 12 -4.66 -4.32 -3.58
CA LYS A 12 -5.36 -3.13 -4.06
C LYS A 12 -4.51 -1.86 -3.91
N LEU A 13 -3.90 -1.66 -2.74
CA LEU A 13 -3.00 -0.54 -2.49
C LEU A 13 -1.81 -0.54 -3.44
N LEU A 14 -1.14 -1.69 -3.62
CA LEU A 14 -0.04 -1.82 -4.57
C LEU A 14 -0.48 -1.48 -6.00
N THR A 15 -1.61 -2.04 -6.44
CA THR A 15 -2.15 -1.81 -7.79
C THR A 15 -2.47 -0.32 -8.00
N TYR A 16 -3.07 0.33 -7.01
CA TYR A 16 -3.37 1.75 -7.05
C TYR A 16 -2.11 2.61 -7.21
N LEU A 17 -1.08 2.33 -6.40
CA LEU A 17 0.19 3.07 -6.44
C LEU A 17 0.96 2.85 -7.74
N VAL A 18 0.97 1.62 -8.27
CA VAL A 18 1.62 1.30 -9.55
C VAL A 18 0.91 1.97 -10.73
N ARG A 19 -0.41 2.13 -10.67
CA ARG A 19 -1.20 2.88 -11.67
C ARG A 19 -1.00 4.39 -11.58
N ASN A 20 -0.58 4.91 -10.43
CA ASN A 20 -0.36 6.33 -10.18
C ASN A 20 1.10 6.62 -9.77
N PRO A 21 2.10 6.25 -10.58
CA PRO A 21 3.49 6.41 -10.20
C PRO A 21 3.83 7.89 -10.01
N ARG A 22 4.49 8.22 -8.89
CA ARG A 22 4.87 9.60 -8.46
C ARG A 22 3.73 10.48 -7.93
N LYS A 23 2.50 9.98 -7.87
CA LYS A 23 1.41 10.71 -7.22
C LYS A 23 1.55 10.64 -5.70
N VAL A 24 1.52 11.79 -5.04
CA VAL A 24 1.30 11.86 -3.60
C VAL A 24 -0.17 11.54 -3.35
N CYS A 25 -0.44 10.40 -2.73
CA CYS A 25 -1.79 9.94 -2.43
C CYS A 25 -2.13 10.30 -0.99
N SER A 26 -3.29 10.92 -0.75
CA SER A 26 -3.75 11.17 0.62
C SER A 26 -4.28 9.87 1.25
N ARG A 27 -4.37 9.85 2.58
CA ARG A 27 -4.93 8.70 3.29
C ARG A 27 -6.40 8.46 2.91
N GLU A 28 -7.19 9.53 2.86
CA GLU A 28 -8.60 9.49 2.45
C GLU A 28 -8.77 8.94 1.03
N GLU A 29 -7.89 9.36 0.11
CA GLU A 29 -7.89 8.84 -1.26
C GLU A 29 -7.62 7.32 -1.30
N LEU A 30 -6.64 6.85 -0.52
CA LEU A 30 -6.34 5.42 -0.44
C LEU A 30 -7.46 4.62 0.26
N LEU A 31 -8.09 5.19 1.30
CA LEU A 31 -9.28 4.61 1.95
C LEU A 31 -10.39 4.41 0.91
N ASN A 32 -10.78 5.49 0.23
CA ASN A 32 -11.88 5.47 -0.73
C ASN A 32 -11.60 4.53 -1.91
N ALA A 33 -10.35 4.49 -2.41
CA ALA A 33 -10.00 3.67 -3.57
C ALA A 33 -9.81 2.18 -3.24
N CYS A 34 -9.35 1.84 -2.02
CA CYS A 34 -8.91 0.47 -1.71
C CYS A 34 -9.72 -0.21 -0.59
N LEU A 35 -10.38 0.55 0.29
CA LEU A 35 -11.14 0.07 1.46
C LEU A 35 -12.51 0.79 1.61
N PRO A 36 -13.40 0.76 0.62
CA PRO A 36 -14.68 1.50 0.69
C PRO A 36 -15.66 0.98 1.76
N GLU A 37 -15.48 -0.26 2.23
CA GLU A 37 -16.38 -0.96 3.17
C GLU A 37 -15.82 -1.04 4.59
N GLY A 38 -14.60 -0.53 4.83
CA GLY A 38 -13.91 -0.68 6.11
C GLY A 38 -14.28 0.45 7.07
N ASP A 39 -14.71 0.09 8.29
CA ASP A 39 -14.95 1.04 9.37
C ASP A 39 -13.76 2.02 9.49
N THR A 40 -14.11 3.30 9.35
CA THR A 40 -13.24 4.44 9.10
C THR A 40 -12.27 4.69 10.26
N LEU A 41 -11.18 3.95 10.31
CA LEU A 41 -10.03 4.28 11.16
C LEU A 41 -8.83 4.55 10.26
N ASP A 42 -8.47 5.83 10.19
CA ASP A 42 -7.32 6.36 9.48
C ASP A 42 -6.02 5.54 9.70
N ARG A 43 -5.85 4.98 10.89
CA ARG A 43 -4.68 4.16 11.26
C ARG A 43 -4.59 2.82 10.52
N THR A 44 -5.68 2.35 9.91
CA THR A 44 -5.73 1.08 9.19
C THR A 44 -4.94 1.12 7.88
N VAL A 45 -5.01 2.23 7.13
CA VAL A 45 -4.21 2.41 5.89
C VAL A 45 -2.72 2.37 6.19
N ASP A 46 -2.27 3.08 7.22
CA ASP A 46 -0.86 3.15 7.58
C ASP A 46 -0.31 1.76 7.96
N SER A 47 -1.11 0.95 8.67
CA SER A 47 -0.78 -0.44 9.01
C SER A 47 -0.64 -1.32 7.78
N HIS A 48 -1.59 -1.26 6.84
CA HIS A 48 -1.51 -1.99 5.58
C HIS A 48 -0.31 -1.55 4.73
N MET A 49 -0.04 -0.25 4.67
CA MET A 49 1.10 0.31 3.95
C MET A 49 2.44 -0.11 4.55
N SER A 50 2.55 -0.14 5.88
CA SER A 50 3.74 -0.63 6.58
C SER A 50 4.01 -2.11 6.29
N LYS A 51 2.96 -2.95 6.39
CA LYS A 51 3.06 -4.38 6.07
C LYS A 51 3.40 -4.63 4.60
N LEU A 52 2.75 -3.90 3.69
CA LEU A 52 3.03 -3.97 2.26
C LEU A 52 4.49 -3.62 1.97
N ARG A 53 5.01 -2.51 2.49
CA ARG A 53 6.41 -2.10 2.30
C ARG A 53 7.39 -3.17 2.79
N LYS A 54 7.16 -3.71 3.99
CA LYS A 54 7.99 -4.80 4.53
C LYS A 54 7.98 -6.03 3.63
N LYS A 55 6.82 -6.40 3.09
CA LYS A 55 6.69 -7.52 2.15
C LYS A 55 7.46 -7.25 0.85
N LEU A 56 7.36 -6.04 0.30
CA LEU A 56 8.11 -5.65 -0.91
C LEU A 56 9.62 -5.64 -0.67
N GLU A 57 10.08 -5.17 0.48
CA GLU A 57 11.49 -5.23 0.89
C GLU A 57 11.97 -6.69 0.97
N LEU A 58 11.20 -7.59 1.57
CA LEU A 58 11.51 -9.02 1.60
C LEU A 58 11.56 -9.67 0.20
N ALA A 59 10.84 -9.11 -0.77
CA ALA A 59 10.89 -9.52 -2.17
C ALA A 59 12.14 -8.99 -2.92
N GLY A 60 12.98 -8.17 -2.26
CA GLY A 60 14.15 -7.53 -2.84
C GLY A 60 13.86 -6.17 -3.49
N LEU A 61 12.68 -5.58 -3.30
CA LEU A 61 12.30 -4.30 -3.88
C LEU A 61 12.70 -3.13 -2.95
N HIS A 62 14.00 -2.86 -2.85
CA HIS A 62 14.54 -1.71 -2.12
C HIS A 62 14.62 -0.48 -3.07
N GLY A 63 13.67 0.46 -2.97
CA GLY A 63 13.78 1.74 -3.71
C GLY A 63 12.48 2.45 -4.11
N CYS A 64 11.32 1.79 -3.97
CA CYS A 64 10.06 2.33 -4.50
C CYS A 64 9.45 3.47 -3.65
N ALA A 65 9.84 3.60 -2.38
CA ALA A 65 9.25 4.56 -1.43
C ALA A 65 10.27 5.62 -1.01
N ARG A 66 10.62 6.54 -1.92
CA ARG A 66 11.31 7.77 -1.52
C ARG A 66 10.32 8.68 -0.81
N LYS A 67 10.56 8.85 0.49
CA LYS A 67 9.97 9.87 1.35
C LYS A 67 10.58 11.21 0.98
N HIS A 68 9.79 12.08 0.36
CA HIS A 68 10.00 13.53 0.35
C HIS A 68 8.94 14.11 1.28
#